data_AF-A0A9E0KC12-F1
#
_entry.id   AF-A0A9E0KC12-F1
#
_cell.length_a   1.000
_cell.length_b   1.000
_cell.length_c   1.000
_cell.angle_alpha   90.00
_cell.angle_beta   90.00
_cell.angle_gamma   90.00
#
_symmetry.space_group_name_H-M   'P 1'
#
loop_
_entity.id
_entity.type
_entity.pdbx_description
1 polymer ?
#
loop_
_entity_poly.entity_id
_entity_poly.type
_entity_poly.pdbx_seq_one_letter_code
_entity_poly.pdbx_strand_id
1 'polypeptide(L)'
;VVKVTSIMVYPLIAILFALSLYMIPYWNFSMFTAPFDGGLVAKNLLLTFPVLVFAMNFSPICSALGRNYREQADNAEAAVAKTDRVVFWNSLILLVFVMFFVFSIVLSQTPESMVAAKANNIDVLTMISLQAHEPWLKFLIPLVAFIAIVSSYFGHFIGTREGLDGMIYRVATWSADSDAKARFNHKKLRRYTTIGMIIGLWLLAVVNPPILKIIGAMSAPIIALYCYIMPVLLMKRVPRLAIYRTRWAALVFLFGLVTIVGYGVAEFL
;
A
#
# COMPACT_ATOMS: atom_id res chain seq x y z
N VAL A 1 4.12 -18.02 -9.57
CA VAL A 1 3.49 -17.13 -8.55
C VAL A 1 2.99 -15.84 -9.20
N VAL A 2 3.84 -14.91 -9.63
CA VAL A 2 3.43 -13.61 -10.21
C VAL A 2 2.39 -13.73 -11.34
N LYS A 3 2.55 -14.70 -12.26
CA LYS A 3 1.58 -14.91 -13.36
C LYS A 3 0.19 -15.38 -12.87
N VAL A 4 0.14 -16.24 -11.85
CA VAL A 4 -1.12 -16.74 -11.25
C VAL A 4 -1.76 -15.63 -10.42
N THR A 5 -0.98 -14.95 -9.59
CA THR A 5 -1.40 -13.78 -8.81
C THR A 5 -1.96 -12.67 -9.71
N SER A 6 -1.32 -12.40 -10.86
CA SER A 6 -1.78 -11.39 -11.82
C SER A 6 -3.09 -11.75 -12.50
N ILE A 7 -3.40 -13.04 -12.68
CA ILE A 7 -4.68 -13.49 -13.25
C ILE A 7 -5.80 -13.33 -12.22
N MET A 8 -5.52 -13.58 -10.93
CA MET A 8 -6.51 -13.46 -9.84
C MET A 8 -6.98 -12.03 -9.59
N VAL A 9 -6.21 -11.02 -10.03
CA VAL A 9 -6.58 -9.61 -9.88
C VAL A 9 -7.78 -9.22 -10.75
N TYR A 10 -7.92 -9.77 -11.97
CA TYR A 10 -9.04 -9.38 -12.85
C TYR A 10 -10.42 -9.79 -12.32
N PRO A 11 -10.64 -11.05 -11.88
CA PRO A 11 -11.89 -11.42 -11.21
C PRO A 11 -12.14 -10.60 -9.95
N LEU A 12 -11.10 -10.30 -9.18
CA LEU A 12 -11.22 -9.48 -7.98
C LEU A 12 -11.74 -8.08 -8.30
N ILE A 13 -11.13 -7.40 -9.26
CA ILE A 13 -11.57 -6.07 -9.71
C ILE A 13 -13.03 -6.12 -10.20
N ALA A 14 -13.39 -7.13 -11.00
CA ALA A 14 -14.74 -7.28 -11.51
C ALA A 14 -15.77 -7.47 -10.38
N ILE A 15 -15.47 -8.30 -9.38
CA ILE A 15 -16.37 -8.53 -8.25
C ILE A 15 -16.48 -7.27 -7.39
N LEU A 16 -15.37 -6.59 -7.09
CA LEU A 16 -15.39 -5.34 -6.32
C LEU A 16 -16.14 -4.22 -7.07
N PHE A 17 -16.03 -4.16 -8.39
CA PHE A 17 -16.80 -3.22 -9.21
C PHE A 17 -18.29 -3.56 -9.18
N ALA A 18 -18.65 -4.83 -9.37
CA ALA A 18 -20.04 -5.29 -9.28
C ALA A 18 -20.64 -5.05 -7.89
N LEU A 19 -19.86 -5.28 -6.82
CA LEU A 19 -20.25 -4.96 -5.45
C LEU A 19 -20.47 -3.45 -5.29
N SER A 20 -19.61 -2.61 -5.87
CA SER A 20 -19.78 -1.14 -5.85
C SER A 20 -21.07 -0.71 -6.54
N LEU A 21 -21.45 -1.35 -7.65
CA LEU A 21 -22.73 -1.08 -8.32
C LEU A 21 -23.92 -1.57 -7.50
N TYR A 22 -23.81 -2.76 -6.92
CA TYR A 22 -24.83 -3.37 -6.07
C TYR A 22 -25.12 -2.55 -4.81
N MET A 23 -24.15 -1.77 -4.31
CA MET A 23 -24.33 -0.88 -3.16
C MET A 23 -25.09 0.41 -3.47
N ILE A 24 -25.22 0.82 -4.75
CA ILE A 24 -25.87 2.10 -5.14
C ILE A 24 -27.29 2.26 -4.57
N PRO A 25 -28.18 1.26 -4.61
CA PRO A 25 -29.52 1.39 -4.06
C PRO A 25 -29.56 1.62 -2.53
N TYR A 26 -28.48 1.29 -1.82
CA TYR A 26 -28.37 1.46 -0.37
C TYR A 26 -27.69 2.78 0.02
N TRP A 27 -27.32 3.63 -0.95
CA TRP A 27 -26.69 4.91 -0.67
C TRP A 27 -27.61 5.80 0.16
N ASN A 28 -27.07 6.25 1.28
CA ASN A 28 -27.71 7.15 2.21
C ASN A 28 -26.75 8.30 2.53
N PHE A 29 -27.31 9.47 2.81
CA PHE A 29 -26.54 10.68 3.11
C PHE A 29 -26.49 10.97 4.62
N SER A 30 -26.68 9.94 5.46
CA SER A 30 -26.67 10.09 6.93
C SER A 30 -25.33 10.63 7.45
N MET A 31 -24.23 10.33 6.76
CA MET A 31 -22.90 10.85 7.09
C MET A 31 -22.79 12.38 6.98
N PHE A 32 -23.67 13.02 6.20
CA PHE A 32 -23.63 14.48 5.99
C PHE A 32 -24.50 15.27 6.97
N THR A 33 -25.31 14.60 7.80
CA THR A 33 -26.11 15.28 8.82
C THR A 33 -25.32 15.58 10.10
N ALA A 34 -24.08 15.09 10.18
CA ALA A 34 -23.18 15.38 11.29
C ALA A 34 -22.82 16.88 11.33
N PRO A 35 -22.73 17.49 12.53
CA PRO A 35 -22.34 18.89 12.67
C PRO A 35 -20.92 19.11 12.13
N PHE A 36 -20.74 20.21 11.38
CA PHE A 36 -19.43 20.58 10.86
C PHE A 36 -18.55 21.15 11.98
N ASP A 37 -17.47 20.44 12.30
CA ASP A 37 -16.41 20.92 13.18
C ASP A 37 -15.10 20.98 12.38
N GLY A 38 -14.65 22.19 12.08
CA GLY A 38 -13.43 22.43 11.29
C GLY A 38 -12.16 21.87 11.95
N GLY A 39 -12.09 21.86 13.28
CA GLY A 39 -10.96 21.29 14.02
C GLY A 39 -10.95 19.76 13.90
N LEU A 40 -12.10 19.12 14.08
CA LEU A 40 -12.26 17.68 13.90
C LEU A 40 -11.98 17.25 12.45
N VAL A 41 -12.45 18.03 11.46
CA VAL A 41 -12.18 17.78 10.05
C VAL A 41 -10.68 17.88 9.76
N ALA A 42 -10.00 18.93 10.24
CA ALA A 42 -8.56 19.09 10.04
C ALA A 42 -7.77 17.92 10.67
N LYS A 43 -8.10 17.54 11.90
CA LYS A 43 -7.51 16.38 12.58
C LYS A 43 -7.70 15.09 11.80
N ASN A 44 -8.92 14.81 11.35
CA ASN A 44 -9.21 13.59 10.60
C ASN A 44 -8.51 13.56 9.24
N LEU A 45 -8.45 14.69 8.53
CA LEU A 45 -7.71 14.80 7.27
C LEU A 45 -6.22 14.49 7.47
N LEU A 46 -5.61 15.01 8.53
CA LEU A 46 -4.21 14.75 8.86
C LEU A 46 -3.95 13.28 9.23
N LEU A 47 -4.87 12.61 9.92
CA LEU A 47 -4.77 11.17 10.21
C LEU A 47 -4.97 10.30 8.96
N THR A 48 -5.87 10.70 8.07
CA THR A 48 -6.20 9.94 6.85
C THR A 48 -5.15 10.10 5.76
N PHE A 49 -4.47 11.23 5.68
CA PHE A 49 -3.47 11.50 4.64
C PHE A 49 -2.35 10.43 4.57
N PRO A 50 -1.70 10.05 5.70
CA PRO A 50 -0.83 8.87 5.81
C PRO A 50 -1.40 7.57 5.22
N VAL A 51 -2.68 7.29 5.50
CA VAL A 51 -3.36 6.09 5.05
C VAL A 51 -3.57 6.12 3.53
N LEU A 52 -3.89 7.29 2.96
CA LEU A 52 -4.01 7.47 1.50
C LEU A 52 -2.67 7.27 0.79
N VAL A 53 -1.58 7.80 1.36
CA VAL A 53 -0.22 7.60 0.85
C VAL A 53 0.16 6.12 0.87
N PHE A 54 -0.17 5.42 1.95
CA PHE A 54 0.02 3.97 2.04
C PHE A 54 -0.82 3.20 1.03
N ALA A 55 -2.10 3.56 0.84
CA ALA A 55 -3.02 2.86 -0.06
C ALA A 55 -2.56 2.89 -1.53
N MET A 56 -1.86 3.96 -1.94
CA MET A 56 -1.31 4.10 -3.30
C MET A 56 0.14 3.58 -3.44
N ASN A 57 0.67 2.88 -2.44
CA ASN A 57 2.05 2.42 -2.47
C ASN A 57 2.23 1.12 -3.27
N PHE A 58 2.91 1.22 -4.41
CA PHE A 58 3.36 0.07 -5.21
C PHE A 58 4.89 -0.07 -5.26
N SER A 59 5.62 0.61 -4.36
CA SER A 59 7.08 0.58 -4.34
C SER A 59 7.75 -0.81 -4.33
N PRO A 60 7.18 -1.87 -3.70
CA PRO A 60 7.83 -3.18 -3.66
C PRO A 60 7.99 -3.83 -5.04
N ILE A 61 7.16 -3.43 -6.03
CA ILE A 61 7.20 -4.01 -7.38
C ILE A 61 8.00 -3.16 -8.37
N CYS A 62 8.36 -1.91 -8.04
CA CYS A 62 9.01 -0.99 -8.98
C CYS A 62 10.31 -1.54 -9.57
N SER A 63 11.14 -2.21 -8.77
CA SER A 63 12.40 -2.83 -9.24
C SER A 63 12.14 -3.93 -10.26
N ALA A 64 11.19 -4.84 -9.95
CA ALA A 64 10.81 -5.92 -10.85
C ALA A 64 10.17 -5.40 -12.15
N LEU A 65 9.33 -4.35 -12.05
CA LEU A 65 8.70 -3.69 -13.18
C LEU A 65 9.73 -3.06 -14.11
N GLY A 66 10.66 -2.27 -13.55
CA GLY A 66 11.72 -1.61 -14.31
C GLY A 66 12.63 -2.61 -15.03
N ARG A 67 13.02 -3.70 -14.34
CA ARG A 67 13.80 -4.79 -14.94
C ARG A 67 13.05 -5.45 -16.10
N ASN A 68 11.78 -5.79 -15.90
CA ASN A 68 10.98 -6.49 -16.91
C ASN A 68 10.80 -5.66 -18.19
N TYR A 69 10.51 -4.36 -18.07
CA TYR A 69 10.40 -3.49 -19.25
C TYR A 69 11.75 -3.20 -19.89
N ARG A 70 12.84 -3.17 -19.12
CA ARG A 70 14.19 -3.03 -19.65
C ARG A 70 14.62 -4.23 -20.50
N GLU A 71 14.27 -5.44 -20.09
CA GLU A 71 14.56 -6.68 -20.82
C GLU A 71 13.77 -6.81 -22.15
N GLN A 72 12.64 -6.10 -22.28
CA GLN A 72 11.77 -6.16 -23.46
C GLN A 72 11.90 -4.97 -24.41
N ALA A 73 12.66 -3.94 -24.04
CA ALA A 73 12.76 -2.70 -24.80
C ALA A 73 14.05 -2.66 -25.63
N ASP A 74 13.96 -2.07 -26.82
CA ASP A 74 15.11 -1.94 -27.74
C ASP A 74 16.22 -1.05 -27.16
N ASN A 75 15.85 -0.03 -26.37
CA ASN A 75 16.78 0.86 -25.73
C ASN A 75 16.29 1.39 -24.38
N ALA A 76 17.17 2.13 -23.72
CA ALA A 76 16.96 2.65 -22.38
C ALA A 76 15.78 3.62 -22.25
N GLU A 77 15.66 4.52 -23.22
CA GLU A 77 14.70 5.60 -23.24
C GLU A 77 13.29 5.07 -23.53
N ALA A 78 13.18 4.13 -24.46
CA ALA A 78 11.94 3.41 -24.75
C ALA A 78 11.43 2.63 -23.53
N ALA A 79 12.33 2.00 -22.77
CA ALA A 79 11.95 1.32 -21.52
C ALA A 79 11.35 2.28 -20.49
N VAL A 80 11.98 3.45 -20.30
CA VAL A 80 11.51 4.49 -19.37
C VAL A 80 10.17 5.05 -19.83
N ALA A 81 10.05 5.48 -21.09
CA ALA A 81 8.82 6.04 -21.63
C ALA A 81 7.63 5.07 -21.54
N LYS A 82 7.86 3.78 -21.83
CA LYS A 82 6.84 2.74 -21.68
C LYS A 82 6.44 2.54 -20.22
N THR A 83 7.42 2.51 -19.31
CA THR A 83 7.18 2.37 -17.87
C THR A 83 6.34 3.54 -17.35
N ASP A 84 6.73 4.79 -17.66
CA ASP A 84 6.02 5.99 -17.23
C ASP A 84 4.57 6.02 -17.75
N ARG A 85 4.36 5.67 -19.02
CA ARG A 85 3.02 5.59 -19.61
C ARG A 85 2.16 4.55 -18.91
N VAL A 86 2.68 3.34 -18.67
CA VAL A 86 1.92 2.28 -18.00
C VAL A 86 1.61 2.67 -16.56
N VAL A 87 2.60 3.18 -15.82
CA VAL A 87 2.42 3.60 -14.43
C VAL A 87 1.38 4.71 -14.33
N PHE A 88 1.42 5.70 -15.22
CA PHE A 88 0.44 6.80 -15.25
C PHE A 88 -0.99 6.28 -15.45
N TRP A 89 -1.24 5.52 -16.52
CA TRP A 89 -2.58 5.02 -16.83
C TRP A 89 -3.09 4.05 -15.77
N ASN A 90 -2.22 3.15 -15.28
CA ASN A 90 -2.60 2.20 -14.24
C ASN A 90 -2.96 2.94 -12.93
N SER A 91 -2.17 3.96 -12.55
CA SER A 91 -2.46 4.77 -11.37
C SER A 91 -3.77 5.55 -11.50
N LEU A 92 -4.05 6.10 -12.69
CA LEU A 92 -5.29 6.83 -12.96
C LEU A 92 -6.53 5.91 -12.91
N ILE A 93 -6.47 4.76 -13.57
CA ILE A 93 -7.57 3.78 -13.55
C ILE A 93 -7.81 3.29 -12.13
N LEU A 94 -6.73 2.96 -11.40
CA LEU A 94 -6.81 2.52 -10.02
C LEU A 94 -7.39 3.61 -9.12
N LEU A 95 -6.98 4.87 -9.28
CA LEU A 95 -7.55 5.99 -8.52
C LEU A 95 -9.07 6.11 -8.74
N VAL A 96 -9.52 6.14 -10.00
CA VAL A 96 -10.96 6.26 -10.32
C VAL A 96 -11.74 5.08 -9.74
N PHE A 97 -11.22 3.87 -9.92
CA PHE A 97 -11.85 2.65 -9.42
C PHE A 97 -11.94 2.63 -7.88
N VAL A 98 -10.82 2.89 -7.19
CA VAL A 98 -10.78 2.90 -5.72
C VAL A 98 -11.67 3.99 -5.17
N MET A 99 -11.69 5.19 -5.77
CA MET A 99 -12.60 6.26 -5.34
C MET A 99 -14.06 5.85 -5.50
N PHE A 100 -14.43 5.26 -6.64
CA PHE A 100 -15.80 4.77 -6.85
C PHE A 100 -16.20 3.70 -5.82
N PHE A 101 -15.31 2.74 -5.55
CA PHE A 101 -15.52 1.70 -4.54
C PHE A 101 -15.66 2.29 -3.14
N VAL A 102 -14.76 3.20 -2.75
CA VAL A 102 -14.78 3.86 -1.43
C VAL A 102 -16.05 4.69 -1.26
N PHE A 103 -16.43 5.52 -2.22
CA PHE A 103 -17.67 6.30 -2.13
C PHE A 103 -18.90 5.39 -2.05
N SER A 104 -18.95 4.34 -2.88
CA SER A 104 -20.10 3.46 -2.89
C SER A 104 -20.29 2.74 -1.55
N ILE A 105 -19.20 2.32 -0.93
CA ILE A 105 -19.26 1.71 0.40
C ILE A 105 -19.57 2.75 1.47
N VAL A 106 -18.86 3.88 1.50
CA VAL A 106 -19.09 4.90 2.56
C VAL A 106 -20.55 5.37 2.56
N LEU A 107 -21.15 5.56 1.39
CA LEU A 107 -22.55 5.96 1.26
C LEU A 107 -23.53 4.83 1.60
N SER A 108 -23.16 3.55 1.49
CA SER A 108 -24.06 2.44 1.85
C SER A 108 -24.06 2.09 3.34
N GLN A 109 -23.28 2.79 4.15
CA GLN A 109 -23.05 2.48 5.56
C GLN A 109 -23.59 3.56 6.49
N THR A 110 -23.65 3.26 7.80
CA THR A 110 -24.02 4.23 8.83
C THR A 110 -22.79 4.60 9.67
N PRO A 111 -22.79 5.78 10.34
CA PRO A 111 -21.71 6.16 11.23
C PRO A 111 -21.43 5.11 12.33
N GLU A 112 -22.48 4.50 12.88
CA GLU A 112 -22.39 3.51 13.95
C GLU A 112 -21.69 2.23 13.48
N SER A 113 -22.00 1.76 12.26
CA SER A 113 -21.36 0.57 11.72
C SER A 113 -19.86 0.78 11.51
N MET A 114 -19.47 1.95 11.02
CA MET A 114 -18.06 2.31 10.79
C MET A 114 -17.28 2.45 12.11
N VAL A 115 -17.90 3.02 13.15
CA VAL A 115 -17.30 3.10 14.50
C VAL A 115 -17.11 1.71 15.08
N ALA A 116 -18.12 0.85 14.98
CA ALA A 116 -18.04 -0.54 15.45
C ALA A 116 -16.97 -1.34 14.69
N ALA A 117 -16.87 -1.19 13.37
CA ALA A 117 -15.86 -1.86 12.57
C ALA A 117 -14.43 -1.43 12.97
N LYS A 118 -14.22 -0.12 13.17
CA LYS A 118 -12.95 0.42 13.66
C LYS A 118 -12.59 -0.12 15.05
N ALA A 119 -13.56 -0.21 15.97
CA ALA A 119 -13.34 -0.72 17.31
C ALA A 119 -12.97 -2.21 17.32
N ASN A 120 -13.57 -3.01 16.42
CA ASN A 120 -13.30 -4.44 16.28
C ASN A 120 -12.08 -4.76 15.39
N ASN A 121 -11.39 -3.75 14.86
CA ASN A 121 -10.25 -3.91 13.95
C ASN A 121 -10.57 -4.79 12.72
N ILE A 122 -11.79 -4.69 12.19
CA ILE A 122 -12.21 -5.43 10.99
C ILE A 122 -12.23 -4.51 9.77
N ASP A 123 -11.97 -5.09 8.61
CA ASP A 123 -12.07 -4.35 7.35
C ASP A 123 -13.52 -4.20 6.89
N VAL A 124 -13.71 -3.33 5.91
CA VAL A 124 -15.03 -2.93 5.43
C VAL A 124 -15.78 -4.08 4.74
N LEU A 125 -15.07 -5.01 4.10
CA LEU A 125 -15.67 -6.17 3.48
C LEU A 125 -16.18 -7.13 4.57
N THR A 126 -15.39 -7.38 5.62
CA THR A 126 -15.87 -8.14 6.78
C THR A 126 -17.10 -7.50 7.41
N MET A 127 -17.11 -6.18 7.58
CA MET A 127 -18.27 -5.46 8.12
C MET A 127 -19.53 -5.67 7.26
N ILE A 128 -19.44 -5.49 5.94
CA ILE A 128 -20.59 -5.71 5.02
C ILE A 128 -21.04 -7.17 5.10
N SER A 129 -20.10 -8.13 5.14
CA SER A 129 -20.42 -9.55 5.25
C SER A 129 -21.21 -9.88 6.53
N LEU A 130 -20.85 -9.28 7.66
CA LEU A 130 -21.54 -9.49 8.95
C LEU A 130 -22.95 -8.90 8.96
N GLN A 131 -23.17 -7.80 8.24
CA GLN A 131 -24.47 -7.11 8.18
C GLN A 131 -25.35 -7.60 7.02
N ALA A 132 -24.78 -8.30 6.04
CA ALA A 132 -25.50 -8.77 4.87
C ALA A 132 -26.66 -9.68 5.30
N HIS A 133 -27.85 -9.39 4.80
CA HIS A 133 -29.02 -10.24 5.03
C HIS A 133 -29.01 -11.42 4.05
N GLU A 134 -28.55 -11.17 2.82
CA GLU A 134 -28.46 -12.16 1.77
C GLU A 134 -27.36 -13.21 2.04
N PRO A 135 -27.70 -14.52 2.08
CA PRO A 135 -26.73 -15.58 2.38
C PRO A 135 -25.54 -15.66 1.42
N TRP A 136 -25.72 -15.31 0.14
CA TRP A 136 -24.65 -15.37 -0.84
C TRP A 136 -23.57 -14.30 -0.60
N LEU A 137 -23.93 -13.12 -0.08
CA LEU A 137 -22.96 -12.07 0.29
C LEU A 137 -22.11 -12.48 1.49
N LYS A 138 -22.69 -13.22 2.44
CA LYS A 138 -21.95 -13.76 3.61
C LYS A 138 -20.84 -14.72 3.19
N PHE A 139 -20.97 -15.40 2.06
CA PHE A 139 -19.93 -16.30 1.53
C PHE A 139 -19.00 -15.61 0.52
N LEU A 140 -19.56 -14.82 -0.40
CA LEU A 140 -18.80 -14.18 -1.46
C LEU A 140 -17.79 -13.16 -0.90
N ILE A 141 -18.20 -12.32 0.05
CA ILE A 141 -17.37 -11.23 0.53
C ILE A 141 -16.10 -11.74 1.25
N PRO A 142 -16.18 -12.72 2.19
CA PRO A 142 -14.98 -13.30 2.78
C PRO A 142 -14.07 -14.00 1.76
N LEU A 143 -14.65 -14.67 0.74
CA LEU A 143 -13.87 -15.29 -0.33
C LEU A 143 -13.09 -14.24 -1.13
N VAL A 144 -13.74 -13.11 -1.47
CA VAL A 144 -13.12 -11.96 -2.15
C VAL A 144 -12.00 -11.38 -1.30
N ALA A 145 -12.24 -11.16 0.00
CA ALA A 145 -11.23 -10.68 0.93
C ALA A 145 -10.02 -11.62 1.01
N PHE A 146 -10.25 -12.93 1.10
CA PHE A 146 -9.19 -13.94 1.10
C PHE A 146 -8.36 -13.91 -0.20
N ILE A 147 -9.01 -13.87 -1.36
CA ILE A 147 -8.34 -13.77 -2.67
C ILE A 147 -7.53 -12.47 -2.77
N ALA A 148 -8.07 -11.35 -2.29
CA ALA A 148 -7.37 -10.07 -2.24
C ALA A 148 -6.11 -10.13 -1.38
N ILE A 149 -6.20 -10.71 -0.18
CA ILE A 149 -5.06 -10.87 0.74
C ILE A 149 -3.99 -11.76 0.11
N VAL A 150 -4.36 -12.95 -0.40
CA VAL A 150 -3.41 -13.90 -0.99
C VAL A 150 -2.72 -13.30 -2.21
N SER A 151 -3.45 -12.57 -3.06
CA SER A 151 -2.88 -11.94 -4.24
C SER A 151 -1.91 -10.80 -3.89
N SER A 152 -2.25 -9.95 -2.93
CA SER A 152 -1.38 -8.86 -2.47
C SER A 152 -0.15 -9.36 -1.71
N TYR A 153 -0.31 -10.42 -0.90
CA TYR A 153 0.71 -10.93 0.02
C TYR A 153 2.06 -11.21 -0.67
N PHE A 154 2.06 -11.92 -1.80
CA PHE A 154 3.30 -12.35 -2.43
C PHE A 154 4.17 -11.18 -2.93
N GLY A 155 3.55 -10.11 -3.44
CA GLY A 155 4.29 -8.92 -3.90
C GLY A 155 5.02 -8.23 -2.75
N HIS A 156 4.29 -7.96 -1.66
CA HIS A 156 4.87 -7.37 -0.46
C HIS A 156 5.89 -8.28 0.22
N PHE A 157 5.59 -9.58 0.34
CA PHE A 157 6.47 -10.55 0.99
C PHE A 157 7.81 -10.68 0.26
N ILE A 158 7.79 -10.81 -1.08
CA ILE A 158 9.01 -10.94 -1.87
C ILE A 158 9.85 -9.66 -1.76
N GLY A 159 9.24 -8.49 -1.94
CA GLY A 159 9.95 -7.21 -1.86
C GLY A 159 10.54 -6.95 -0.47
N THR A 160 9.79 -7.28 0.59
CA THR A 160 10.26 -7.12 1.98
C THR A 160 11.42 -8.06 2.27
N ARG A 161 11.32 -9.32 1.86
CA ARG A 161 12.39 -10.30 2.04
C ARG A 161 13.64 -9.91 1.27
N GLU A 162 13.52 -9.47 0.02
CA GLU A 162 14.65 -9.02 -0.79
C GLU A 162 15.36 -7.82 -0.13
N GLY A 163 14.60 -6.85 0.36
CA GLY A 163 15.14 -5.71 1.11
C GLY A 163 15.86 -6.15 2.39
N LEU A 164 15.25 -7.03 3.18
CA LEU A 164 15.81 -7.52 4.44
C LEU A 164 17.06 -8.39 4.21
N ASP A 165 17.03 -9.30 3.24
CA ASP A 165 18.18 -10.12 2.84
C ASP A 165 19.34 -9.20 2.42
N GLY A 166 19.07 -8.18 1.60
CA GLY A 166 20.06 -7.21 1.15
C GLY A 166 20.68 -6.42 2.30
N MET A 167 19.85 -5.97 3.26
CA MET A 167 20.32 -5.27 4.45
C MET A 167 21.21 -6.15 5.33
N ILE A 168 20.76 -7.37 5.66
CA ILE A 168 21.52 -8.30 6.50
C ILE A 168 22.83 -8.68 5.82
N TYR A 169 22.79 -8.98 4.52
CA TYR A 169 23.99 -9.26 3.73
C TYR A 169 24.99 -8.10 3.81
N ARG A 170 24.53 -6.86 3.59
CA ARG A 170 25.38 -5.68 3.60
C ARG A 170 26.02 -5.42 4.96
N VAL A 171 25.28 -5.62 6.04
CA VAL A 171 25.81 -5.50 7.42
C VAL A 171 26.81 -6.61 7.71
N ALA A 172 26.44 -7.86 7.41
CA ALA A 172 27.29 -9.03 7.68
C ALA A 172 28.59 -9.04 6.86
N THR A 173 28.62 -8.33 5.74
CA THR A 173 29.79 -8.26 4.84
C THR A 173 30.45 -6.88 4.79
N TRP A 174 30.06 -5.95 5.67
CA TRP A 174 30.55 -4.57 5.63
C TRP A 174 32.09 -4.50 5.70
N SER A 175 32.70 -5.23 6.64
CA SER A 175 34.15 -5.31 6.82
C SER A 175 34.78 -6.57 6.21
N ALA A 176 34.03 -7.31 5.38
CA ALA A 176 34.48 -8.59 4.84
C ALA A 176 35.27 -8.41 3.54
N ASP A 177 36.38 -9.15 3.42
CA ASP A 177 37.15 -9.24 2.19
C ASP A 177 36.37 -9.94 1.06
N SER A 178 36.86 -9.78 -0.17
CA SER A 178 36.27 -10.33 -1.40
C SER A 178 35.97 -11.83 -1.31
N ASP A 179 36.88 -12.60 -0.70
CA ASP A 179 36.74 -14.05 -0.52
C ASP A 179 35.67 -14.44 0.50
N ALA A 180 35.49 -13.62 1.54
CA ALA A 180 34.46 -13.82 2.55
C ALA A 180 33.08 -13.47 2.00
N LYS A 181 33.00 -12.45 1.13
CA LYS A 181 31.77 -12.11 0.37
C LYS A 181 31.37 -13.24 -0.59
N ALA A 182 32.33 -13.83 -1.30
CA ALA A 182 32.07 -14.93 -2.22
C ALA A 182 31.60 -16.22 -1.50
N ARG A 183 32.07 -16.46 -0.27
CA ARG A 183 31.68 -17.62 0.55
C ARG A 183 30.37 -17.44 1.32
N PHE A 184 29.71 -16.28 1.20
CA PHE A 184 28.49 -15.99 1.96
C PHE A 184 27.33 -16.90 1.54
N ASN A 185 26.69 -17.55 2.52
CA ASN A 185 25.62 -18.51 2.23
C ASN A 185 24.25 -17.83 2.09
N HIS A 186 23.95 -17.34 0.88
CA HIS A 186 22.66 -16.71 0.56
C HIS A 186 21.45 -17.63 0.78
N LYS A 187 21.61 -18.96 0.60
CA LYS A 187 20.51 -19.92 0.81
C LYS A 187 20.12 -20.04 2.28
N LYS A 188 21.11 -20.05 3.19
CA LYS A 188 20.88 -20.03 4.64
C LYS A 188 20.25 -18.70 5.06
N LEU A 189 20.79 -17.57 4.61
CA LEU A 189 20.23 -16.25 4.90
C LEU A 189 18.74 -16.20 4.55
N ARG A 190 18.39 -16.54 3.31
CA ARG A 190 17.00 -16.54 2.82
C ARG A 190 16.07 -17.44 3.63
N ARG A 191 16.57 -18.57 4.13
CA ARG A 191 15.79 -19.50 4.96
C ARG A 191 15.48 -18.87 6.31
N TYR A 192 16.48 -18.31 6.98
CA TYR A 192 16.29 -17.69 8.29
C TYR A 192 15.43 -16.43 8.23
N THR A 193 15.63 -15.57 7.23
CA THR A 193 14.78 -14.38 7.04
C THR A 193 13.33 -14.76 6.75
N THR A 194 13.10 -15.76 5.90
CA THR A 194 11.74 -16.27 5.62
C THR A 194 11.07 -16.79 6.91
N ILE A 195 11.77 -17.61 7.70
CA ILE A 195 11.23 -18.13 8.98
C ILE A 195 10.94 -16.99 9.96
N GLY A 196 11.87 -16.05 10.12
CA GLY A 196 11.71 -14.90 11.01
C GLY A 196 10.52 -14.02 10.62
N MET A 197 10.34 -13.76 9.31
CA MET A 197 9.19 -13.01 8.80
C MET A 197 7.87 -13.73 9.09
N ILE A 198 7.79 -15.05 8.89
CA ILE A 198 6.57 -15.84 9.16
C ILE A 198 6.22 -15.80 10.64
N ILE A 199 7.21 -15.98 11.54
CA ILE A 199 6.99 -15.88 12.99
C ILE A 199 6.51 -14.48 13.37
N GLY A 200 7.14 -13.43 12.83
CA GLY A 200 6.73 -12.05 13.07
C GLY A 200 5.29 -11.77 12.61
N LEU A 201 4.92 -12.24 11.43
CA LEU A 201 3.55 -12.12 10.91
C LEU A 201 2.54 -12.90 11.76
N TRP A 202 2.89 -14.11 12.21
CA TRP A 202 2.05 -14.90 13.09
C TRP A 202 1.84 -14.21 14.45
N LEU A 203 2.90 -13.65 15.05
CA LEU A 203 2.79 -12.87 16.28
C LEU A 203 1.88 -11.65 16.11
N LEU A 204 2.03 -10.91 15.00
CA LEU A 204 1.15 -9.78 14.70
C LEU A 204 -0.31 -10.22 14.52
N ALA A 205 -0.55 -11.37 13.88
CA ALA A 205 -1.90 -11.91 13.71
C ALA A 205 -2.55 -12.29 15.06
N VAL A 206 -1.77 -12.84 16.00
CA VAL A 206 -2.27 -13.19 17.35
C VAL A 206 -2.51 -11.95 18.21
N VAL A 207 -1.59 -10.98 18.18
CA VAL A 207 -1.72 -9.73 18.97
C VAL A 207 -2.84 -8.84 18.43
N ASN A 208 -3.15 -8.94 17.13
CA ASN A 208 -4.17 -8.16 16.44
C ASN A 208 -4.07 -6.63 16.72
N PRO A 209 -2.90 -6.00 16.50
CA PRO A 209 -2.76 -4.56 16.70
C PRO A 209 -3.65 -3.77 15.72
N PRO A 210 -4.14 -2.57 16.12
CA PRO A 210 -5.00 -1.77 15.26
C PRO A 210 -4.32 -1.43 13.92
N ILE A 211 -4.91 -1.88 12.81
CA ILE A 211 -4.30 -1.79 11.47
C ILE A 211 -4.09 -0.31 11.08
N LEU A 212 -5.05 0.55 11.39
CA LEU A 212 -4.96 1.99 11.14
C LEU A 212 -3.78 2.64 11.89
N LYS A 213 -3.46 2.18 13.10
CA LYS A 213 -2.31 2.67 13.86
C LYS A 213 -1.00 2.22 13.23
N ILE A 214 -0.90 0.96 12.78
CA ILE A 214 0.31 0.47 12.11
C ILE A 214 0.57 1.25 10.82
N ILE A 215 -0.46 1.47 10.02
CA ILE A 215 -0.35 2.21 8.76
C ILE A 215 0.08 3.66 9.03
N GLY A 216 -0.63 4.34 9.94
CA GLY A 216 -0.40 5.75 10.22
C GLY A 216 0.91 6.03 10.97
N ALA A 217 1.18 5.31 12.07
CA ALA A 217 2.33 5.56 12.94
C ALA A 217 3.65 5.04 12.38
N MET A 218 3.63 3.89 11.70
CA MET A 218 4.86 3.22 11.28
C MET A 218 5.05 3.28 9.77
N SER A 219 4.05 2.87 9.00
CA SER A 219 4.25 2.67 7.57
C SER A 219 4.36 3.99 6.81
N ALA A 220 3.45 4.93 7.06
CA ALA A 220 3.40 6.18 6.32
C ALA A 220 4.64 7.06 6.48
N PRO A 221 5.26 7.25 7.67
CA PRO A 221 6.51 8.00 7.77
C PRO A 221 7.66 7.36 6.99
N ILE A 222 7.76 6.03 7.01
CA ILE A 222 8.77 5.29 6.24
C ILE A 222 8.53 5.51 4.74
N ILE A 223 7.28 5.34 4.28
CA ILE A 223 6.90 5.58 2.88
C ILE A 223 7.18 7.01 2.46
N ALA A 224 6.81 8.00 3.27
CA ALA A 224 7.10 9.40 3.00
C ALA A 224 8.60 9.64 2.84
N LEU A 225 9.43 9.02 3.67
CA LEU A 225 10.88 9.17 3.58
C LEU A 225 11.43 8.64 2.26
N TYR A 226 11.08 7.42 1.84
CA TYR A 226 11.70 6.82 0.65
C TYR A 226 10.97 7.09 -0.67
N CYS A 227 9.65 7.30 -0.67
CA CYS A 227 8.87 7.61 -1.89
C CYS A 227 8.79 9.10 -2.20
N TYR A 228 8.83 9.98 -1.19
CA TYR A 228 8.61 11.42 -1.39
C TYR A 228 9.90 12.23 -1.15
N ILE A 229 10.54 12.05 0.01
CA ILE A 229 11.70 12.86 0.39
C ILE A 229 12.97 12.42 -0.34
N MET A 230 13.29 11.12 -0.26
CA MET A 230 14.54 10.57 -0.80
C MET A 230 14.70 10.83 -2.30
N PRO A 231 13.71 10.62 -3.18
CA PRO A 231 13.88 10.85 -4.61
C PRO A 231 14.20 12.31 -4.92
N VAL A 232 13.56 13.25 -4.20
CA VAL A 232 13.82 14.70 -4.36
C VAL A 232 15.24 15.07 -3.95
N LEU A 233 15.73 14.49 -2.85
CA LEU A 233 17.12 14.69 -2.41
C LEU A 233 18.11 14.05 -3.39
N LEU A 234 17.80 12.88 -3.94
CA LEU A 234 18.66 12.17 -4.90
C LEU A 234 18.75 12.91 -6.24
N MET A 235 17.66 13.50 -6.74
CA MET A 235 17.68 14.35 -7.94
C MET A 235 18.59 15.57 -7.77
N LYS A 236 18.82 16.04 -6.54
CA LYS A 236 19.76 17.14 -6.25
C LYS A 236 21.20 16.65 -6.10
N ARG A 237 21.44 15.51 -5.44
CA ARG A 237 22.78 15.04 -5.07
C ARG A 237 23.44 14.09 -6.06
N VAL A 238 22.68 13.37 -6.88
CA VAL A 238 23.20 12.34 -7.80
C VAL A 238 23.19 12.86 -9.23
N PRO A 239 24.35 13.07 -9.88
CA PRO A 239 24.43 13.66 -11.23
C PRO A 239 23.60 12.90 -12.29
N ARG A 240 23.58 11.56 -12.22
CA ARG A 240 22.81 10.72 -13.14
C ARG A 240 21.29 10.91 -13.04
N LEU A 241 20.79 11.39 -11.90
CA LEU A 241 19.36 11.65 -11.68
C LEU A 241 18.99 13.12 -11.91
N ALA A 242 19.94 13.98 -12.27
CA ALA A 242 19.69 15.39 -12.53
C ALA A 242 18.72 15.61 -13.70
N ILE A 243 18.66 14.66 -14.64
CA ILE A 243 17.72 14.67 -15.77
C ILE A 243 16.25 14.64 -15.34
N TYR A 244 15.94 14.18 -14.12
CA TYR A 244 14.57 14.09 -13.60
C TYR A 244 14.15 15.32 -12.78
N ARG A 245 15.01 16.33 -12.65
CA ARG A 245 14.70 17.55 -11.88
C ARG A 245 13.48 18.25 -12.45
N THR A 246 12.52 18.54 -11.58
CA THR A 246 11.27 19.21 -11.96
C THR A 246 10.79 20.15 -10.86
N ARG A 247 10.06 21.21 -11.23
CA ARG A 247 9.42 22.14 -10.29
C ARG A 247 8.43 21.42 -9.35
N TRP A 248 7.82 20.35 -9.85
CA TRP A 248 6.86 19.53 -9.10
C TRP A 248 7.52 18.73 -7.96
N ALA A 249 8.85 18.59 -7.96
CA ALA A 249 9.58 17.91 -6.90
C ALA A 249 9.45 18.62 -5.54
N ALA A 250 9.25 19.95 -5.53
CA ALA A 250 9.00 20.69 -4.30
C ALA A 250 7.65 20.30 -3.67
N LEU A 251 6.61 20.08 -4.49
CA LEU A 251 5.30 19.62 -4.03
C LEU A 251 5.37 18.18 -3.49
N VAL A 252 6.09 17.29 -4.19
CA VAL A 252 6.34 15.92 -3.69
C VAL A 252 7.03 15.96 -2.33
N PHE A 253 8.05 16.81 -2.18
CA PHE A 253 8.74 16.98 -0.90
C PHE A 253 7.80 17.51 0.21
N LEU A 254 6.97 18.50 -0.10
CA LEU A 254 5.99 19.06 0.83
C LEU A 254 4.98 18.00 1.29
N PHE A 255 4.40 17.22 0.37
CA PHE A 255 3.51 16.12 0.72
C PHE A 255 4.20 15.05 1.57
N GLY A 256 5.48 14.77 1.32
CA GLY A 256 6.29 13.91 2.18
C GLY A 256 6.40 14.45 3.61
N LEU A 257 6.68 15.75 3.77
CA LEU A 257 6.72 16.39 5.08
C LEU A 257 5.36 16.37 5.79
N VAL A 258 4.29 16.70 5.08
CA VAL A 258 2.91 16.65 5.63
C VAL A 258 2.55 15.23 6.06
N THR A 259 2.99 14.20 5.35
CA THR A 259 2.76 12.80 5.75
C THR A 259 3.44 12.46 7.07
N ILE A 260 4.70 12.89 7.25
CA ILE A 260 5.48 12.62 8.47
C ILE A 260 4.93 13.40 9.66
N VAL A 261 4.71 14.70 9.46
CA VAL A 261 4.28 15.62 10.52
C VAL A 261 2.79 15.43 10.84
N GLY A 262 1.96 15.16 9.83
CA GLY A 262 0.51 15.11 9.94
C GLY A 262 0.02 14.03 10.90
N TYR A 263 0.60 12.82 10.86
CA TYR A 263 0.22 11.77 11.81
C TYR A 263 0.56 12.18 13.25
N GLY A 264 1.78 12.68 13.48
CA GLY A 264 2.23 13.09 14.82
C GLY A 264 1.40 14.26 15.36
N VAL A 265 1.18 15.31 14.57
CA VAL A 265 0.39 16.48 14.98
C VAL A 265 -1.06 16.10 15.27
N ALA A 266 -1.65 15.21 14.48
CA ALA A 266 -3.04 14.82 14.66
C ALA A 266 -3.30 13.90 15.86
N GLU A 267 -2.27 13.29 16.46
CA GLU A 267 -2.41 12.64 17.77
C GLU A 267 -2.48 13.65 18.93
N PHE A 268 -1.97 14.87 18.75
CA PHE A 268 -1.96 15.93 19.78
C PHE A 268 -3.10 16.95 19.65
N LEU A 269 -3.70 17.08 18.46
CA LEU A 269 -4.98 17.76 18.22
C LEU A 269 -6.14 16.89 18.72
#